data_AF-A0A1G2UT10-F1
#
_entry.id   AF-A0A1G2UT10-F1
#
_cell.length_a   1.000
_cell.length_b   1.000
_cell.length_c   1.000
_cell.angle_alpha   90.00
_cell.angle_beta   90.00
_cell.angle_gamma   90.00
#
_symmetry.space_group_name_H-M   'P 1'
#
loop_
_entity.id
_entity.type
_entity.pdbx_description
1 polymer ?
#
loop_
_entity_poly.entity_id
_entity_poly.type
_entity_poly.pdbx_seq_one_letter_code
_entity_poly.pdbx_strand_id
1 'polypeptide(L)'
;MGFSFLKKQDDGRLSVRMNKSRDTIIYMFHHRLVKRFIWIFVSILIFVGIIAFFSTKTYKSEVILAGRVFEVDVVDTNYLLSKGLSGRMSLDEDQGMLFVFQKPDKYGFWMKDMLFPIDIIWFDQNFKIIHVEKSVSPQTYPKIFTPESNSLYVLEISAGQVQKLGIQIGDKTKFWKKSD
;
A
#
# COMPACT_ATOMS: atom_id res chain seq x y z
N MET A 1 27.25 42.01 -24.90
CA MET A 1 28.36 42.84 -25.44
C MET A 1 28.75 43.85 -24.35
N GLY A 2 29.77 43.54 -23.54
CA GLY A 2 30.19 44.40 -22.43
C GLY A 2 31.61 44.89 -22.69
N PHE A 3 31.79 46.20 -22.84
CA PHE A 3 33.09 46.81 -23.08
C PHE A 3 33.94 46.83 -21.80
N SER A 4 35.10 46.18 -21.85
CA SER A 4 36.14 46.25 -20.81
C SER A 4 36.99 47.49 -21.06
N PHE A 5 37.02 48.43 -20.12
CA PHE A 5 37.92 49.59 -20.20
C PHE A 5 39.34 49.17 -19.80
N LEU A 6 40.26 49.15 -20.77
CA LEU A 6 41.69 48.95 -20.53
C LEU A 6 42.33 50.30 -20.18
N LYS A 7 42.90 50.42 -18.97
CA LYS A 7 43.76 51.57 -18.62
C LYS A 7 45.20 51.10 -18.68
N LYS A 8 46.01 51.75 -19.54
CA LYS A 8 47.45 51.51 -19.66
C LYS A 8 48.15 52.13 -18.43
N GLN A 9 49.00 51.35 -17.77
CA GLN A 9 49.86 51.82 -16.68
C GLN A 9 51.23 52.19 -17.28
N ASP A 10 51.91 53.19 -16.73
CA ASP A 10 53.09 53.85 -17.33
C ASP A 10 54.34 52.95 -17.42
N ASP A 11 54.28 51.70 -16.96
CA ASP A 11 55.35 50.69 -17.03
C ASP A 11 55.16 49.67 -18.17
N GLY A 12 54.14 49.84 -19.02
CA GLY A 12 53.90 49.00 -20.20
C GLY A 12 53.29 47.63 -19.90
N ARG A 13 52.92 47.31 -18.65
CA ARG A 13 52.20 46.06 -18.33
C ARG A 13 50.69 46.27 -18.36
N LEU A 14 49.99 45.41 -19.11
CA LEU A 14 48.54 45.31 -19.07
C LEU A 14 48.14 44.55 -17.80
N SER A 15 47.46 45.21 -16.85
CA SER A 15 46.80 44.53 -15.74
C SER A 15 45.29 44.46 -15.98
N VAL A 16 44.75 43.24 -16.02
CA VAL A 16 43.30 43.02 -16.08
C VAL A 16 42.78 43.06 -14.65
N ARG A 17 42.06 44.12 -14.28
CA ARG A 17 41.42 44.20 -12.96
C ARG A 17 40.13 43.36 -12.99
N MET A 18 40.22 42.09 -12.62
CA MET A 18 39.04 41.22 -12.47
C MET A 18 38.11 41.76 -11.37
N ASN A 19 36.84 41.97 -11.72
CA ASN A 19 35.83 42.53 -10.82
C ASN A 19 35.22 41.43 -9.92
N LYS A 20 35.92 41.07 -8.85
CA LYS A 20 35.56 40.03 -7.85
C LYS A 20 34.16 40.21 -7.21
N SER A 21 33.60 41.42 -7.24
CA SER A 21 32.27 41.73 -6.69
C SER A 21 31.12 41.13 -7.49
N ARG A 22 31.21 41.14 -8.84
CA ARG A 22 30.15 40.59 -9.70
C ARG A 22 30.06 39.07 -9.59
N ASP A 23 31.22 38.40 -9.53
CA ASP A 23 31.30 36.95 -9.42
C ASP A 23 30.73 36.46 -8.08
N THR A 24 30.96 37.19 -6.99
CA THR A 24 30.47 36.83 -5.65
C THR A 24 28.94 36.97 -5.53
N ILE A 25 28.34 38.01 -6.14
CA ILE A 25 26.88 38.21 -6.13
C ILE A 25 26.17 37.13 -6.95
N ILE A 26 26.70 36.79 -8.13
CA ILE A 26 26.17 35.71 -8.98
C ILE A 26 26.26 34.37 -8.24
N TYR A 27 27.39 34.08 -7.59
CA TYR A 27 27.56 32.85 -6.79
C TYR A 27 26.61 32.78 -5.59
N MET A 28 26.43 33.89 -4.86
CA MET A 28 25.48 33.97 -3.74
C MET A 28 24.02 33.81 -4.20
N PHE A 29 23.66 34.34 -5.37
CA PHE A 29 22.31 34.22 -5.93
C PHE A 29 22.03 32.80 -6.43
N HIS A 30 22.99 32.19 -7.15
CA HIS A 30 22.94 30.79 -7.58
C HIS A 30 22.84 29.83 -6.39
N HIS A 31 23.65 30.04 -5.34
CA HIS A 31 23.67 29.18 -4.16
C HIS A 31 22.37 29.28 -3.34
N ARG A 32 21.73 30.46 -3.25
CA ARG A 32 20.42 30.63 -2.60
C ARG A 32 19.28 29.99 -3.40
N LEU A 33 19.33 30.06 -4.73
CA LEU A 33 18.36 29.40 -5.62
C LEU A 33 18.49 27.87 -5.55
N VAL A 34 19.71 27.33 -5.68
CA VAL A 34 19.96 25.89 -5.61
C VAL A 34 19.54 25.30 -4.25
N LYS A 35 19.81 26.00 -3.15
CA LYS A 35 19.34 25.56 -1.82
C LYS A 35 17.82 25.49 -1.71
N ARG A 36 17.07 26.42 -2.31
CA ARG A 36 15.60 26.37 -2.33
C ARG A 36 15.10 25.15 -3.11
N PHE A 37 15.71 24.82 -4.25
CA PHE A 37 15.36 23.62 -5.01
C PHE A 37 15.68 22.33 -4.25
N ILE A 38 16.82 22.26 -3.55
CA ILE A 38 17.16 21.12 -2.68
C ILE A 38 16.11 20.96 -1.58
N TRP A 39 15.72 22.03 -0.88
CA TRP A 39 14.71 21.97 0.17
C TRP A 39 13.32 21.62 -0.36
N ILE A 40 12.93 22.09 -1.55
CA ILE A 40 11.68 21.69 -2.21
C ILE A 40 11.71 20.19 -2.54
N PHE A 41 12.80 19.71 -3.13
CA PHE A 41 12.94 18.28 -3.45
C PHE A 41 12.91 17.39 -2.20
N VAL A 42 13.63 17.78 -1.13
CA VAL A 42 13.58 17.09 0.17
C VAL A 42 12.16 17.12 0.75
N SER A 43 11.45 18.25 0.67
CA SER A 43 10.07 18.36 1.15
C SER A 43 9.11 17.47 0.34
N ILE A 44 9.30 17.37 -0.98
CA ILE A 44 8.54 16.46 -1.84
C ILE A 44 8.81 15.00 -1.45
N LEU A 45 10.07 14.61 -1.24
CA LEU A 45 10.40 13.25 -0.80
C LEU A 45 9.77 12.92 0.55
N ILE A 46 9.81 13.86 1.50
CA ILE A 46 9.15 13.70 2.80
C ILE A 46 7.63 13.57 2.61
N PHE A 47 7.02 14.40 1.78
CA PHE A 47 5.59 14.37 1.50
C PHE A 47 5.15 13.05 0.85
N VAL A 48 5.91 12.54 -0.12
CA VAL A 48 5.69 11.23 -0.73
C VAL A 48 5.83 10.11 0.30
N GLY A 49 6.85 10.18 1.17
CA GLY A 49 7.03 9.24 2.28
C GLY A 49 5.86 9.25 3.26
N ILE A 50 5.32 10.44 3.59
CA ILE A 50 4.16 10.60 4.46
C ILE A 50 2.90 9.99 3.80
N ILE A 51 2.63 10.29 2.53
CA ILE A 51 1.50 9.69 1.80
C ILE A 51 1.60 8.17 1.77
N ALA A 52 2.79 7.63 1.48
CA ALA A 52 3.02 6.19 1.48
C ALA A 52 2.77 5.58 2.87
N PHE A 53 3.24 6.23 3.93
CA PHE A 53 3.06 5.77 5.32
C PHE A 53 1.58 5.71 5.72
N PHE A 54 0.77 6.71 5.34
CA PHE A 54 -0.67 6.68 5.59
C PHE A 54 -1.41 5.63 4.75
N SER A 55 -0.90 5.29 3.57
CA SER A 55 -1.55 4.36 2.63
C SER A 55 -1.40 2.88 3.03
N THR A 56 -0.55 2.54 3.99
CA THR A 56 -0.23 1.16 4.37
C THR A 56 -0.82 0.71 5.70
N LYS A 57 -1.62 1.55 6.36
CA LYS A 57 -2.17 1.21 7.68
C LYS A 57 -3.34 0.23 7.54
N THR A 58 -3.07 -1.05 7.77
CA THR A 58 -4.12 -2.01 8.16
C THR A 58 -4.48 -1.77 9.62
N TYR A 59 -5.75 -1.96 9.97
CA TYR A 59 -6.19 -2.04 11.35
C TYR A 59 -6.70 -3.45 11.63
N LYS A 60 -6.69 -3.86 12.90
CA LYS A 60 -7.14 -5.19 13.30
C LYS A 60 -8.60 -5.21 13.70
N SER A 61 -9.26 -6.34 13.48
CA SER A 61 -10.65 -6.58 13.84
C SER A 61 -10.84 -8.04 14.23
N GLU A 62 -12.02 -8.41 14.73
CA GLU A 62 -12.37 -9.79 15.02
C GLU A 62 -13.56 -10.25 14.17
N VAL A 63 -13.46 -11.48 13.65
CA VAL A 63 -14.54 -12.17 12.94
C VAL A 63 -14.92 -13.41 13.72
N ILE A 64 -16.21 -13.57 14.01
CA ILE A 64 -16.73 -14.75 14.69
C ILE A 64 -17.37 -15.67 13.65
N LEU A 65 -16.76 -16.84 13.44
CA LEU A 65 -17.22 -17.90 12.53
C LEU A 65 -17.45 -19.18 13.30
N ALA A 66 -18.69 -19.71 13.26
CA ALA A 66 -19.05 -20.97 13.92
C ALA A 66 -18.59 -21.04 15.40
N GLY A 67 -18.64 -19.89 16.11
CA GLY A 67 -18.20 -19.78 17.50
C GLY A 67 -16.70 -19.62 17.72
N ARG A 68 -15.86 -19.69 16.67
CA ARG A 68 -14.42 -19.36 16.74
C ARG A 68 -14.18 -17.89 16.40
N VAL A 69 -13.30 -17.25 17.16
CA VAL A 69 -12.82 -15.90 16.89
C VAL A 69 -11.59 -15.98 15.98
N PHE A 70 -11.56 -15.14 14.95
CA PHE A 70 -10.40 -14.90 14.11
C PHE A 70 -9.98 -13.44 14.22
N GLU A 71 -8.72 -13.20 14.54
CA GLU A 71 -8.10 -11.88 14.49
C GLU A 71 -7.72 -11.56 13.04
N VAL A 72 -8.27 -10.51 12.47
CA VAL A 72 -8.11 -10.20 11.04
C VAL A 72 -7.44 -8.88 10.80
N ASP A 73 -6.51 -8.86 9.85
CA ASP A 73 -6.04 -7.62 9.24
C ASP A 73 -7.14 -7.11 8.29
N VAL A 74 -7.64 -5.90 8.51
CA VAL A 74 -8.65 -5.31 7.62
C VAL A 74 -8.00 -4.57 6.47
N VAL A 75 -8.50 -4.84 5.27
CA VAL A 75 -8.01 -4.38 3.99
C VAL A 75 -9.13 -3.63 3.27
N ASP A 76 -9.01 -2.30 3.18
CA ASP A 76 -10.03 -1.41 2.61
C ASP A 76 -9.50 -0.45 1.53
N THR A 77 -8.21 -0.54 1.17
CA THR A 77 -7.59 0.25 0.10
C THR A 77 -7.19 -0.61 -1.09
N ASN A 78 -7.29 -0.06 -2.31
CA ASN A 78 -6.95 -0.76 -3.56
C ASN A 78 -5.53 -1.36 -3.56
N TYR A 79 -4.56 -0.67 -2.95
CA TYR A 79 -3.20 -1.19 -2.84
C TYR A 79 -3.16 -2.47 -1.99
N LEU A 80 -3.75 -2.43 -0.79
CA LEU A 80 -3.75 -3.57 0.12
C LEU A 80 -4.60 -4.74 -0.44
N LEU A 81 -5.71 -4.45 -1.14
CA LEU A 81 -6.54 -5.45 -1.83
C LEU A 81 -5.72 -6.28 -2.84
N SER A 82 -4.83 -5.62 -3.60
CA SER A 82 -4.00 -6.29 -4.62
C SER A 82 -2.89 -7.17 -4.04
N LYS A 83 -2.43 -6.84 -2.83
CA LYS A 83 -1.33 -7.55 -2.16
C LYS A 83 -1.84 -8.77 -1.39
N GLY A 84 -2.97 -8.64 -0.70
CA GLY A 84 -3.51 -9.72 0.13
C GLY A 84 -2.47 -10.38 1.03
N LEU A 85 -2.47 -11.72 1.06
CA LEU A 85 -1.49 -12.55 1.77
C LEU A 85 -0.22 -12.87 0.94
N SER A 86 -0.06 -12.33 -0.27
CA SER A 86 1.10 -12.61 -1.13
C SER A 86 2.43 -12.33 -0.44
N GLY A 87 3.37 -13.26 -0.59
CA GLY A 87 4.71 -13.20 0.00
C GLY A 87 4.78 -13.46 1.52
N ARG A 88 3.64 -13.70 2.21
CA ARG A 88 3.68 -14.18 3.60
C ARG A 88 4.12 -15.64 3.65
N MET A 89 4.88 -16.01 4.67
CA MET A 89 5.36 -17.38 4.87
C MET A 89 4.31 -18.32 5.47
N SER A 90 3.41 -17.77 6.28
CA SER A 90 2.37 -18.52 6.99
C SER A 90 1.22 -17.59 7.42
N LEU A 91 0.13 -18.21 7.89
CA LEU A 91 -0.99 -17.58 8.56
C LEU A 91 -1.43 -18.49 9.72
N ASP A 92 -1.51 -17.95 10.93
CA ASP A 92 -1.89 -18.74 12.10
C ASP A 92 -3.37 -19.15 12.05
N GLU A 93 -3.75 -20.22 12.77
CA GLU A 93 -5.09 -20.81 12.66
C GLU A 93 -6.25 -19.90 13.10
N ASP A 94 -5.97 -18.93 13.96
CA ASP A 94 -6.89 -17.94 14.51
C ASP A 94 -6.70 -16.56 13.88
N GLN A 95 -5.92 -16.48 12.79
CA GLN A 95 -5.70 -15.25 12.05
C GLN A 95 -6.38 -15.29 10.69
N GLY A 96 -6.65 -14.11 10.14
CA GLY A 96 -7.15 -13.96 8.79
C GLY A 96 -6.91 -12.59 8.19
N MET A 97 -7.44 -12.40 6.99
CA MET A 97 -7.44 -11.13 6.31
C MET A 97 -8.84 -10.83 5.78
N LEU A 98 -9.40 -9.70 6.20
CA LEU A 98 -10.75 -9.28 5.84
C LEU A 98 -10.68 -8.16 4.82
N PHE A 99 -11.19 -8.45 3.62
CA PHE A 99 -11.33 -7.52 2.53
C PHE A 99 -12.72 -6.88 2.61
N VAL A 100 -12.75 -5.55 2.71
CA VAL A 100 -13.99 -4.76 2.81
C VAL A 100 -14.12 -3.90 1.55
N PHE A 101 -15.22 -4.08 0.83
CA PHE A 101 -15.44 -3.37 -0.42
C PHE A 101 -16.48 -2.25 -0.28
N GLN A 102 -16.34 -1.19 -1.09
CA GLN A 102 -17.24 -0.03 -1.02
C GLN A 102 -18.60 -0.28 -1.67
N LYS A 103 -18.68 -1.25 -2.61
CA LYS A 103 -19.90 -1.58 -3.34
C LYS A 103 -20.05 -3.11 -3.43
N PRO A 104 -21.27 -3.65 -3.46
CA PRO A 104 -21.46 -5.08 -3.73
C PRO A 104 -21.09 -5.42 -5.18
N ASP A 105 -20.23 -6.42 -5.36
CA ASP A 105 -19.81 -6.91 -6.69
C ASP A 105 -19.31 -8.36 -6.62
N LYS A 106 -19.01 -8.99 -7.76
CA LYS A 106 -18.42 -10.34 -7.82
C LYS A 106 -16.90 -10.27 -7.73
N TYR A 107 -16.39 -10.13 -6.52
CA TYR A 107 -14.96 -9.96 -6.27
C TYR A 107 -14.18 -11.27 -6.49
N GLY A 108 -13.26 -11.23 -7.46
CA GLY A 108 -12.39 -12.35 -7.81
C GLY A 108 -11.09 -12.37 -7.01
N PHE A 109 -10.68 -13.56 -6.58
CA PHE A 109 -9.43 -13.79 -5.86
C PHE A 109 -8.56 -14.80 -6.62
N TRP A 110 -7.24 -14.67 -6.49
CA TRP A 110 -6.26 -15.55 -7.10
C TRP A 110 -5.18 -15.92 -6.09
N MET A 111 -4.28 -16.81 -6.47
CA MET A 111 -3.18 -17.25 -5.59
C MET A 111 -1.81 -16.74 -6.05
N LYS A 112 -1.76 -15.57 -6.69
CA LYS A 112 -0.51 -15.01 -7.19
C LYS A 112 0.46 -14.75 -6.03
N ASP A 113 1.69 -15.25 -6.16
CA ASP A 113 2.77 -15.08 -5.17
C ASP A 113 2.43 -15.59 -3.74
N MET A 114 1.46 -16.51 -3.62
CA MET A 114 1.12 -17.18 -2.36
C MET A 114 2.10 -18.33 -2.06
N LEU A 115 2.40 -18.55 -0.78
CA LEU A 115 3.33 -19.59 -0.33
C LEU A 115 2.66 -20.74 0.43
N PHE A 116 1.38 -20.59 0.78
CA PHE A 116 0.60 -21.57 1.54
C PHE A 116 -0.87 -21.58 1.08
N PRO A 117 -1.61 -22.68 1.30
CA PRO A 117 -3.02 -22.76 0.96
C PRO A 117 -3.90 -22.01 1.97
N ILE A 118 -5.04 -21.51 1.50
CA ILE A 118 -6.03 -20.78 2.31
C ILE A 118 -7.46 -21.24 2.03
N ASP A 119 -8.36 -20.99 2.97
CA ASP A 119 -9.80 -20.96 2.69
C ASP A 119 -10.23 -19.53 2.38
N ILE A 120 -11.12 -19.36 1.40
CA ILE A 120 -11.65 -18.05 0.99
C ILE A 120 -13.17 -18.07 1.16
N ILE A 121 -13.71 -17.10 1.89
CA ILE A 121 -15.12 -17.05 2.27
C ILE A 121 -15.70 -15.68 1.86
N TRP A 122 -16.74 -15.69 1.03
CA TRP A 122 -17.41 -14.46 0.58
C TRP A 122 -18.70 -14.24 1.36
N PHE A 123 -18.96 -12.99 1.73
CA PHE A 123 -20.16 -12.58 2.45
C PHE A 123 -20.93 -11.48 1.71
N ASP A 124 -22.25 -11.53 1.86
CA ASP A 124 -23.12 -10.42 1.46
C ASP A 124 -23.05 -9.23 2.45
N GLN A 125 -23.80 -8.17 2.15
CA GLN A 125 -23.91 -6.97 3.00
C GLN A 125 -24.45 -7.24 4.41
N ASN A 126 -25.14 -8.35 4.63
CA ASN A 126 -25.72 -8.77 5.89
C ASN A 126 -24.85 -9.80 6.62
N PHE A 127 -23.60 -9.99 6.19
CA PHE A 127 -22.65 -10.93 6.77
C PHE A 127 -23.10 -12.39 6.67
N LYS A 128 -23.89 -12.71 5.65
CA LYS A 128 -24.24 -14.09 5.31
C LYS A 128 -23.21 -14.65 4.34
N ILE A 129 -22.74 -15.87 4.60
CA ILE A 129 -21.85 -16.58 3.68
C ILE A 129 -22.60 -16.90 2.39
N ILE A 130 -22.07 -16.44 1.26
CA ILE A 130 -22.66 -16.66 -0.07
C ILE A 130 -21.82 -17.57 -0.95
N HIS A 131 -20.52 -17.69 -0.68
CA HIS A 131 -19.61 -18.56 -1.43
C HIS A 131 -18.43 -18.96 -0.57
N VAL A 132 -17.88 -20.14 -0.82
CA VAL A 132 -16.70 -20.66 -0.11
C VAL A 132 -15.83 -21.46 -1.05
N GLU A 133 -14.54 -21.16 -1.04
CA GLU A 133 -13.49 -21.98 -1.67
C GLU A 133 -12.60 -22.54 -0.56
N LYS A 134 -12.41 -23.86 -0.57
CA LYS A 134 -11.70 -24.58 0.50
C LYS A 134 -10.32 -25.01 0.02
N SER A 135 -9.32 -24.87 0.88
CA SER A 135 -7.94 -25.34 0.66
C SER A 135 -7.39 -24.92 -0.70
N VAL A 136 -7.62 -23.67 -1.08
CA VAL A 136 -7.15 -23.10 -2.34
C VAL A 136 -5.63 -23.07 -2.30
N SER A 137 -5.00 -23.79 -3.23
CA SER A 137 -3.55 -23.96 -3.26
C SER A 137 -2.85 -22.88 -4.10
N PRO A 138 -1.62 -22.45 -3.75
CA PRO A 138 -0.75 -21.64 -4.61
C PRO A 138 -0.63 -22.13 -6.05
N GLN A 139 -0.67 -23.44 -6.28
CA GLN A 139 -0.55 -24.03 -7.62
C GLN A 139 -1.76 -23.75 -8.53
N THR A 140 -2.84 -23.16 -7.99
CA THR A 140 -4.03 -22.83 -8.79
C THR A 140 -3.87 -21.57 -9.64
N TYR A 141 -2.87 -20.73 -9.38
CA TYR A 141 -2.59 -19.55 -10.21
C TYR A 141 -2.28 -19.97 -11.67
N PRO A 142 -2.87 -19.30 -12.70
CA PRO A 142 -3.56 -18.01 -12.68
C PRO A 142 -5.09 -18.07 -12.57
N LYS A 143 -5.68 -19.17 -12.08
CA LYS A 143 -7.14 -19.26 -11.88
C LYS A 143 -7.63 -18.13 -10.96
N ILE A 144 -8.76 -17.54 -11.34
CA ILE A 144 -9.51 -16.58 -10.53
C ILE A 144 -10.75 -17.28 -9.98
N PHE A 145 -10.95 -17.19 -8.67
CA PHE A 145 -12.11 -17.69 -7.95
C PHE A 145 -13.07 -16.53 -7.71
N THR A 146 -14.31 -16.67 -8.16
CA THR A 146 -15.34 -15.62 -8.08
C THR A 146 -16.62 -16.20 -7.51
N PRO A 147 -17.33 -15.47 -6.64
CA PRO A 147 -18.64 -15.89 -6.15
C PRO A 147 -19.69 -15.78 -7.26
N GLU A 148 -20.74 -16.58 -7.18
CA GLU A 148 -21.87 -16.47 -8.12
C GLU A 148 -22.72 -15.22 -7.88
N SER A 149 -22.76 -14.75 -6.62
CA SER A 149 -23.54 -13.60 -6.16
C SER A 149 -22.64 -12.45 -5.70
N ASN A 150 -23.19 -11.23 -5.63
CA ASN A 150 -22.44 -10.06 -5.21
C ASN A 150 -22.06 -10.18 -3.72
N SER A 151 -20.76 -10.03 -3.43
CA SER A 151 -20.21 -9.93 -2.08
C SER A 151 -19.88 -8.48 -1.74
N LEU A 152 -19.90 -8.17 -0.44
CA LEU A 152 -19.35 -6.92 0.09
C LEU A 152 -18.11 -7.15 0.95
N TYR A 153 -17.92 -8.40 1.42
CA TYR A 153 -16.79 -8.79 2.24
C TYR A 153 -16.21 -10.11 1.75
N VAL A 154 -14.90 -10.27 1.89
CA VAL A 154 -14.21 -11.55 1.68
C VAL A 154 -13.24 -11.78 2.82
N LEU A 155 -13.22 -12.98 3.37
CA LEU A 155 -12.30 -13.39 4.42
C LEU A 155 -11.40 -14.50 3.90
N GLU A 156 -10.09 -14.29 4.04
CA GLU A 156 -9.07 -15.33 3.88
C GLU A 156 -8.65 -15.83 5.27
N ILE A 157 -8.65 -17.15 5.47
CA ILE A 157 -8.16 -17.83 6.69
C ILE A 157 -7.28 -19.01 6.31
N SER A 158 -6.58 -19.61 7.29
CA SER A 158 -5.77 -20.79 7.04
C SER A 158 -6.60 -21.94 6.45
N ALA A 159 -6.00 -22.71 5.53
CA ALA A 159 -6.70 -23.79 4.84
C ALA A 159 -7.25 -24.86 5.79
N GLY A 160 -8.41 -25.41 5.44
CA GLY A 160 -9.06 -26.51 6.17
C GLY A 160 -9.92 -26.05 7.35
N GLN A 161 -9.91 -24.77 7.68
CA GLN A 161 -10.72 -24.18 8.73
C GLN A 161 -12.22 -24.28 8.46
N VAL A 162 -12.65 -24.08 7.22
CA VAL A 162 -14.03 -24.25 6.78
C VAL A 162 -14.51 -25.67 7.04
N GLN A 163 -13.67 -26.67 6.74
CA GLN A 163 -14.03 -28.07 6.97
C GLN A 163 -14.02 -28.41 8.47
N LYS A 164 -12.98 -27.97 9.20
CA LYS A 164 -12.80 -28.21 10.64
C LYS A 164 -13.95 -27.63 11.47
N LEU A 165 -14.46 -26.46 11.09
CA LEU A 165 -15.53 -25.75 11.79
C LEU A 165 -16.93 -26.04 11.23
N GLY A 166 -17.04 -26.84 10.16
CA GLY A 166 -18.32 -27.18 9.55
C GLY A 166 -19.05 -25.97 8.94
N ILE A 167 -18.31 -24.97 8.45
CA ILE A 167 -18.86 -23.74 7.88
C ILE A 167 -19.58 -24.04 6.56
N GLN A 168 -20.78 -23.48 6.39
CA GLN A 168 -21.64 -23.70 5.22
C GLN A 168 -22.11 -22.39 4.60
N ILE A 169 -22.46 -22.46 3.31
CA ILE A 169 -23.15 -21.37 2.62
C ILE A 169 -24.49 -21.13 3.33
N GLY A 170 -24.76 -19.87 3.66
CA GLY A 170 -25.95 -19.47 4.38
C GLY A 170 -25.75 -19.13 5.85
N ASP A 171 -24.63 -19.56 6.45
CA ASP A 171 -24.30 -19.19 7.83
C ASP A 171 -24.15 -17.68 7.97
N LYS A 172 -24.55 -17.17 9.15
CA LYS A 172 -24.39 -15.76 9.51
C LYS A 172 -23.20 -15.59 10.44
N THR A 173 -22.52 -14.47 10.28
CA THR A 173 -21.32 -14.16 11.05
C THR A 173 -21.46 -12.81 11.72
N LYS A 174 -20.62 -12.56 12.71
CA LYS A 174 -20.56 -11.27 13.39
C LYS A 174 -19.16 -10.70 13.25
N PHE A 175 -19.09 -9.43 12.90
CA PHE A 175 -17.86 -8.67 12.83
C PHE A 175 -17.83 -7.72 14.02
N TRP A 176 -16.78 -7.81 14.81
CA TRP A 176 -16.50 -6.88 15.89
C TRP A 176 -15.31 -6.04 15.49
N LYS A 177 -15.53 -4.73 15.36
CA LYS A 177 -14.44 -3.76 15.31
C LYS A 177 -14.02 -3.49 16.74
N LYS A 178 -12.79 -3.87 17.08
CA LYS A 178 -12.19 -3.40 18.33
C LYS A 178 -12.02 -1.89 18.19
N SER A 179 -12.68 -1.13 19.07
CA SER A 179 -12.47 0.31 19.16
C SER A 179 -11.10 0.52 19.81
N ASP A 180 -10.09 0.84 19.01
CA ASP A 180 -8.82 1.38 19.50
C ASP A 180 -9.01 2.81 20.03
#